data_AF-A0A5Q0NNT2-F1
#
_entry.id   AF-A0A5Q0NNT2-F1
#
_cell.length_a   1.000
_cell.length_b   1.000
_cell.length_c   1.000
_cell.angle_alpha   90.00
_cell.angle_beta   90.00
_cell.angle_gamma   90.00
#
_symmetry.space_group_name_H-M   'P 1'
#
loop_
_entity.id
_entity.type
_entity.pdbx_description
1 polymer ?
#
loop_
_entity_poly.entity_id
_entity_poly.type
_entity_poly.pdbx_seq_one_letter_code
_entity_poly.pdbx_strand_id
1 'polypeptide(L)'
;MPPARRRRASPRTPPTAEPPPAKERALPPARKSTRPPQIDDLRLGTLAEGDPADLRRNADLESVRYADLTLRHLDLTGAVLASTQLSSVSADETDLKGARLSEVHLDRVVMPVVRAARGQWRDVRVSGRLGSLEAYESQWRSVHFVGCKLSFVNLRGAELLDVAFTDCLIEELDLSSAKARRVRLTDTRVAQLDVRGSTLSDLDLRGADLAVVDGLLDLRGATVSPDQLSRLAPALADALGIRVER
;
A
#
# COMPACT_ATOMS: atom_id res chain seq x y z
N MET A 1 44.55 87.52 -37.03
CA MET A 1 43.26 86.80 -37.00
C MET A 1 43.49 85.32 -37.24
N PRO A 2 43.51 84.48 -36.19
CA PRO A 2 43.61 83.03 -36.28
C PRO A 2 42.24 82.32 -36.23
N PRO A 3 42.11 81.09 -36.78
CA PRO A 3 40.82 80.45 -37.05
C PRO A 3 40.17 79.82 -35.81
N ALA A 4 38.83 79.83 -35.79
CA ALA A 4 37.98 79.27 -34.75
C ALA A 4 38.10 77.74 -34.66
N ARG A 5 38.50 77.23 -33.48
CA ARG A 5 38.52 75.80 -33.15
C ARG A 5 37.08 75.27 -32.97
N ARG A 6 36.64 74.38 -33.86
CA ARG A 6 35.42 73.58 -33.70
C ARG A 6 35.58 72.60 -32.52
N ARG A 7 34.75 72.75 -31.48
CA ARG A 7 34.59 71.75 -30.41
C ARG A 7 33.86 70.53 -30.96
N ARG A 8 34.50 69.36 -30.96
CA ARG A 8 33.85 68.06 -31.20
C ARG A 8 32.96 67.74 -30.01
N ALA A 9 31.69 67.42 -30.26
CA ALA A 9 30.78 66.89 -29.26
C ALA A 9 31.14 65.43 -28.94
N SER A 10 31.22 65.09 -27.66
CA SER A 10 31.40 63.72 -27.19
C SER A 10 30.17 62.85 -27.51
N PRO A 11 30.32 61.58 -27.90
CA PRO A 11 29.18 60.69 -28.09
C PRO A 11 28.49 60.42 -26.76
N ARG A 12 27.16 60.54 -26.71
CA ARG A 12 26.33 60.14 -25.56
C ARG A 12 26.26 58.63 -25.51
N THR A 13 26.67 58.04 -24.39
CA THR A 13 26.45 56.61 -24.07
C THR A 13 24.95 56.36 -23.94
N PRO A 14 24.36 55.34 -24.59
CA PRO A 14 22.96 55.00 -24.39
C PRO A 14 22.73 54.46 -22.97
N PRO A 15 21.53 54.65 -22.38
CA PRO A 15 21.22 54.13 -21.06
C PRO A 15 21.23 52.59 -21.09
N THR A 16 21.92 52.00 -20.11
CA THR A 16 21.88 50.57 -19.82
C THR A 16 20.44 50.17 -19.48
N ALA A 17 19.85 49.28 -20.28
CA ALA A 17 18.55 48.70 -19.99
C ALA A 17 18.61 47.90 -18.68
N GLU A 18 17.67 48.15 -17.76
CA GLU A 18 17.51 47.33 -16.56
C GLU A 18 17.22 45.87 -16.96
N PRO A 19 17.82 44.88 -16.27
CA PRO A 19 17.46 43.49 -16.47
C PRO A 19 15.99 43.28 -16.09
N PRO A 20 15.25 42.41 -16.81
CA PRO A 20 13.86 42.13 -16.49
C PRO A 20 13.74 41.57 -15.07
N PRO A 21 12.63 41.86 -14.36
CA PRO A 21 12.41 41.34 -13.01
C PRO A 21 12.50 39.82 -13.02
N ALA A 22 13.24 39.27 -12.06
CA ALA A 22 13.35 37.83 -11.88
C ALA A 22 11.95 37.23 -11.77
N LYS A 23 11.62 36.27 -12.62
CA LYS A 23 10.34 35.54 -12.56
C LYS A 23 10.20 34.98 -11.15
N GLU A 24 9.23 35.50 -10.42
CA GLU A 24 8.84 35.02 -9.10
C GLU A 24 8.65 33.51 -9.21
N ARG A 25 9.53 32.74 -8.56
CA ARG A 25 9.50 31.28 -8.59
C ARG A 25 8.23 30.90 -7.82
N ALA A 26 7.14 30.68 -8.55
CA ALA A 26 5.87 30.28 -7.98
C ALA A 26 6.12 29.18 -6.94
N LEU A 27 5.65 29.39 -5.71
CA LEU A 27 5.73 28.35 -4.68
C LEU A 27 5.17 27.06 -5.29
N PRO A 28 5.83 25.91 -5.09
CA PRO A 28 5.28 24.64 -5.53
C PRO A 28 3.85 24.52 -5.01
N PRO A 29 2.91 24.01 -5.82
CA PRO A 29 1.52 23.88 -5.40
C PRO A 29 1.46 23.17 -4.05
N ALA A 30 0.62 23.67 -3.13
CA ALA A 30 0.44 23.11 -1.81
C ALA A 30 0.33 21.58 -1.92
N ARG A 31 1.18 20.83 -1.20
CA ARG A 31 1.18 19.37 -1.24
C ARG A 31 -0.24 18.89 -0.96
N LYS A 32 -0.87 18.24 -1.95
CA LYS A 32 -2.20 17.63 -1.78
C LYS A 32 -2.11 16.65 -0.60
N SER A 33 -3.05 16.75 0.33
CA SER A 33 -3.14 15.84 1.47
C SER A 33 -3.29 14.39 0.99
N THR A 34 -2.64 13.46 1.68
CA THR A 34 -2.74 12.02 1.45
C THR A 34 -4.19 11.58 1.49
N ARG A 35 -4.67 10.97 0.41
CA ARG A 35 -6.06 10.49 0.34
C ARG A 35 -6.21 9.15 1.10
N PRO A 36 -7.20 9.01 1.98
CA PRO A 36 -7.45 7.76 2.69
C PRO A 36 -7.95 6.65 1.74
N PRO A 37 -7.77 5.36 2.10
CA PRO A 37 -8.53 4.27 1.50
C PRO A 37 -10.03 4.56 1.53
N GLN A 38 -10.73 4.26 0.43
CA GLN A 38 -12.18 4.24 0.36
C GLN A 38 -12.66 2.80 0.56
N ILE A 39 -12.92 2.43 1.82
CA ILE A 39 -13.43 1.11 2.20
C ILE A 39 -14.74 1.35 2.93
N ASP A 40 -15.83 0.86 2.35
CA ASP A 40 -17.15 0.92 2.97
C ASP A 40 -17.32 -0.22 3.98
N ASP A 41 -18.27 -0.06 4.90
CA ASP A 41 -18.66 -1.15 5.79
C ASP A 41 -19.23 -2.32 4.98
N LEU A 42 -18.49 -3.42 4.92
CA LEU A 42 -18.93 -4.64 4.25
C LEU A 42 -20.08 -5.30 5.03
N ARG A 43 -21.27 -5.26 4.44
CA ARG A 43 -22.50 -5.83 5.00
C ARG A 43 -22.98 -6.97 4.13
N LEU A 44 -22.73 -8.19 4.57
CA LEU A 44 -23.27 -9.38 3.94
C LEU A 44 -24.79 -9.43 4.18
N GLY A 45 -25.54 -9.81 3.15
CA GLY A 45 -26.98 -10.07 3.26
C GLY A 45 -27.28 -11.34 4.07
N THR A 46 -28.47 -11.91 3.87
CA THR A 46 -28.81 -13.21 4.46
C THR A 46 -27.94 -14.30 3.86
N LEU A 47 -27.29 -15.11 4.71
CA LEU A 47 -26.41 -16.20 4.29
C LEU A 47 -27.03 -17.56 4.64
N ALA A 48 -27.01 -18.50 3.69
CA ALA A 48 -27.33 -19.90 3.95
C ALA A 48 -26.13 -20.62 4.60
N GLU A 49 -26.39 -21.60 5.46
CA GLU A 49 -25.32 -22.49 5.93
C GLU A 49 -24.81 -23.35 4.77
N GLY A 50 -23.50 -23.34 4.55
CA GLY A 50 -22.84 -24.08 3.48
C GLY A 50 -22.49 -25.50 3.89
N ASP A 51 -22.56 -26.42 2.91
CA ASP A 51 -22.04 -27.77 3.08
C ASP A 51 -20.51 -27.74 2.90
N PRO A 52 -19.70 -28.18 3.88
CA PRO A 52 -18.24 -28.24 3.73
C PRO A 52 -17.75 -28.95 2.46
N ALA A 53 -18.54 -29.85 1.86
CA ALA A 53 -18.24 -30.49 0.58
C ALA A 53 -18.21 -29.51 -0.63
N ASP A 54 -18.80 -28.32 -0.49
CA ASP A 54 -18.77 -27.24 -1.48
C ASP A 54 -17.48 -26.42 -1.48
N LEU A 55 -16.65 -26.55 -0.44
CA LEU A 55 -15.34 -25.93 -0.36
C LEU A 55 -14.31 -26.69 -1.23
N ARG A 56 -14.39 -26.49 -2.55
CA ARG A 56 -13.56 -27.18 -3.54
C ARG A 56 -13.06 -26.25 -4.64
N ARG A 57 -12.08 -26.75 -5.41
CA ARG A 57 -11.54 -26.06 -6.61
C ARG A 57 -12.65 -25.64 -7.56
N ASN A 58 -12.52 -24.42 -8.10
CA ASN A 58 -13.47 -23.81 -9.02
C ASN A 58 -14.92 -23.77 -8.51
N ALA A 59 -15.13 -23.84 -7.18
CA ALA A 59 -16.45 -23.67 -6.61
C ALA A 59 -17.00 -22.28 -6.97
N ASP A 60 -18.31 -22.21 -7.13
CA ASP A 60 -19.08 -20.98 -7.22
C ASP A 60 -19.92 -20.90 -5.95
N LEU A 61 -19.51 -20.03 -5.03
CA LEU A 61 -20.07 -19.91 -3.69
C LEU A 61 -20.71 -18.54 -3.57
N GLU A 62 -22.01 -18.50 -3.38
CA GLU A 62 -22.77 -17.25 -3.29
C GLU A 62 -23.67 -17.25 -2.06
N SER A 63 -23.64 -16.15 -1.30
CA SER A 63 -24.56 -15.92 -0.17
C SER A 63 -24.56 -17.07 0.84
N VAL A 64 -23.36 -17.59 1.14
CA VAL A 64 -23.16 -18.77 1.97
C VAL A 64 -22.21 -18.49 3.12
N ARG A 65 -22.45 -19.13 4.27
CA ARG A 65 -21.58 -19.09 5.44
C ARG A 65 -21.06 -20.48 5.79
N TYR A 66 -19.78 -20.53 6.15
CA TYR A 66 -19.11 -21.68 6.73
C TYR A 66 -18.58 -21.28 8.10
N ALA A 67 -18.87 -22.08 9.12
CA ALA A 67 -18.47 -21.78 10.48
C ALA A 67 -17.81 -22.99 11.16
N ASP A 68 -16.83 -22.72 12.01
CA ASP A 68 -16.26 -23.67 12.97
C ASP A 68 -15.71 -24.95 12.33
N LEU A 69 -15.02 -24.80 11.19
CA LEU A 69 -14.39 -25.89 10.45
C LEU A 69 -12.91 -26.02 10.79
N THR A 70 -12.44 -27.25 10.95
CA THR A 70 -11.01 -27.59 10.98
C THR A 70 -10.70 -28.50 9.81
N LEU A 71 -9.87 -28.02 8.90
CA LEU A 71 -9.54 -28.69 7.64
C LEU A 71 -8.03 -28.94 7.58
N ARG A 72 -7.63 -30.09 7.02
CA ARG A 72 -6.22 -30.30 6.69
C ARG A 72 -5.80 -29.42 5.51
N HIS A 73 -6.70 -29.26 4.53
CA HIS A 73 -6.44 -28.52 3.30
C HIS A 73 -7.74 -27.90 2.80
N LEU A 74 -7.74 -26.58 2.61
CA LEU A 74 -8.85 -25.84 2.01
C LEU A 74 -8.44 -25.42 0.60
N ASP A 75 -8.93 -26.13 -0.42
CA ASP A 75 -8.63 -25.81 -1.81
C ASP A 75 -9.78 -25.11 -2.50
N LEU A 76 -9.60 -23.81 -2.72
CA LEU A 76 -10.49 -22.92 -3.45
C LEU A 76 -9.76 -22.32 -4.66
N THR A 77 -8.79 -23.03 -5.22
CA THR A 77 -8.09 -22.61 -6.44
C THR A 77 -9.09 -22.34 -7.56
N GLY A 78 -9.03 -21.15 -8.15
CA GLY A 78 -9.92 -20.71 -9.22
C GLY A 78 -11.38 -20.50 -8.82
N ALA A 79 -11.74 -20.64 -7.54
CA ALA A 79 -13.11 -20.46 -7.07
C ALA A 79 -13.59 -19.01 -7.19
N VAL A 80 -14.90 -18.84 -7.28
CA VAL A 80 -15.61 -17.56 -7.19
C VAL A 80 -16.39 -17.57 -5.89
N LEU A 81 -16.11 -16.60 -5.03
CA LEU A 81 -16.80 -16.38 -3.76
C LEU A 81 -17.46 -15.01 -3.83
N ALA A 82 -18.79 -14.99 -3.76
CA ALA A 82 -19.61 -13.80 -3.70
C ALA A 82 -20.42 -13.79 -2.40
N SER A 83 -20.45 -12.67 -1.68
CA SER A 83 -21.26 -12.52 -0.46
C SER A 83 -21.06 -13.69 0.51
N THR A 84 -19.82 -14.10 0.74
CA THR A 84 -19.48 -15.36 1.43
C THR A 84 -18.78 -15.09 2.75
N GLN A 85 -19.10 -15.88 3.78
CA GLN A 85 -18.46 -15.78 5.09
C GLN A 85 -17.78 -17.10 5.48
N LEU A 86 -16.52 -17.02 5.90
CA LEU A 86 -15.80 -18.09 6.59
C LEU A 86 -15.49 -17.60 8.00
N SER A 87 -16.14 -18.18 9.02
CA SER A 87 -15.99 -17.78 10.42
C SER A 87 -15.35 -18.89 11.24
N SER A 88 -14.32 -18.57 12.02
CA SER A 88 -13.64 -19.54 12.89
C SER A 88 -13.12 -20.77 12.12
N VAL A 89 -12.70 -20.59 10.86
CA VAL A 89 -12.16 -21.67 10.03
C VAL A 89 -10.65 -21.78 10.22
N SER A 90 -10.19 -22.99 10.51
CA SER A 90 -8.77 -23.34 10.58
C SER A 90 -8.40 -24.29 9.45
N ALA A 91 -7.33 -23.99 8.72
CA ALA A 91 -6.79 -24.87 7.69
C ALA A 91 -5.26 -24.84 7.67
N ASP A 92 -4.60 -26.01 7.75
CA ASP A 92 -3.12 -26.08 7.76
C ASP A 92 -2.54 -25.50 6.45
N GLU A 93 -3.21 -25.79 5.34
CA GLU A 93 -2.93 -25.25 4.02
C GLU A 93 -4.20 -24.69 3.38
N THR A 94 -4.12 -23.51 2.80
CA THR A 94 -5.21 -22.87 2.06
C THR A 94 -4.74 -22.41 0.69
N ASP A 95 -5.38 -22.90 -0.37
CA ASP A 95 -5.08 -22.51 -1.75
C ASP A 95 -6.25 -21.67 -2.31
N LEU A 96 -5.95 -20.41 -2.64
CA LEU A 96 -6.84 -19.41 -3.25
C LEU A 96 -6.26 -18.88 -4.58
N LYS A 97 -5.34 -19.62 -5.19
CA LYS A 97 -4.64 -19.20 -6.40
C LYS A 97 -5.66 -18.91 -7.51
N GLY A 98 -5.61 -17.70 -8.07
CA GLY A 98 -6.54 -17.25 -9.11
C GLY A 98 -8.01 -17.13 -8.66
N ALA A 99 -8.32 -17.28 -7.37
CA ALA A 99 -9.68 -17.14 -6.87
C ALA A 99 -10.17 -15.68 -6.99
N ARG A 100 -11.49 -15.53 -7.20
CA ARG A 100 -12.17 -14.24 -7.22
C ARG A 100 -13.05 -14.10 -6.00
N LEU A 101 -12.76 -13.11 -5.16
CA LEU A 101 -13.50 -12.83 -3.94
C LEU A 101 -14.18 -11.48 -4.12
N SER A 102 -15.51 -11.44 -3.95
CA SER A 102 -16.30 -10.24 -3.89
C SER A 102 -17.21 -10.28 -2.67
N GLU A 103 -17.13 -9.27 -1.81
CA GLU A 103 -17.95 -9.20 -0.60
C GLU A 103 -17.72 -10.44 0.30
N VAL A 104 -16.47 -10.63 0.73
CA VAL A 104 -16.06 -11.81 1.51
C VAL A 104 -15.59 -11.43 2.91
N HIS A 105 -16.12 -12.13 3.91
CA HIS A 105 -15.65 -12.07 5.30
C HIS A 105 -14.87 -13.33 5.66
N LEU A 106 -13.57 -13.17 5.92
CA LEU A 106 -12.74 -14.17 6.58
C LEU A 106 -12.58 -13.73 8.04
N ASP A 107 -13.40 -14.30 8.93
CA ASP A 107 -13.50 -13.86 10.33
C ASP A 107 -12.91 -14.89 11.29
N ARG A 108 -11.96 -14.48 12.14
CA ARG A 108 -11.24 -15.34 13.09
C ARG A 108 -10.61 -16.58 12.42
N VAL A 109 -10.06 -16.43 11.22
CA VAL A 109 -9.42 -17.55 10.51
C VAL A 109 -8.05 -17.88 11.13
N VAL A 110 -7.65 -19.16 11.04
CA VAL A 110 -6.31 -19.62 11.39
C VAL A 110 -5.74 -20.40 10.20
N MET A 111 -4.87 -19.74 9.43
CA MET A 111 -4.35 -20.29 8.18
C MET A 111 -2.84 -20.06 8.12
N PRO A 112 -2.02 -21.00 8.60
CA PRO A 112 -0.56 -20.85 8.60
C PRO A 112 0.03 -20.59 7.21
N VAL A 113 -0.60 -21.12 6.16
CA VAL A 113 -0.19 -20.90 4.76
C VAL A 113 -1.42 -20.60 3.89
N VAL A 114 -1.42 -19.46 3.22
CA VAL A 114 -2.45 -19.03 2.25
C VAL A 114 -1.78 -18.69 0.92
N ARG A 115 -2.03 -19.49 -0.12
CA ARG A 115 -1.53 -19.24 -1.47
C ARG A 115 -2.60 -18.56 -2.32
N ALA A 116 -2.50 -17.25 -2.49
CA ALA A 116 -3.50 -16.42 -3.16
C ALA A 116 -2.96 -15.71 -4.41
N ALA A 117 -1.85 -16.21 -4.98
CA ALA A 117 -1.20 -15.62 -6.14
C ALA A 117 -2.18 -15.41 -7.30
N ARG A 118 -2.08 -14.25 -7.96
CA ARG A 118 -2.94 -13.86 -9.09
C ARG A 118 -4.45 -13.89 -8.81
N GLY A 119 -4.86 -13.82 -7.55
CA GLY A 119 -6.25 -13.67 -7.14
C GLY A 119 -6.80 -12.25 -7.41
N GLN A 120 -8.12 -12.12 -7.43
CA GLN A 120 -8.82 -10.84 -7.54
C GLN A 120 -9.74 -10.65 -6.34
N TRP A 121 -9.44 -9.71 -5.46
CA TRP A 121 -10.17 -9.48 -4.21
C TRP A 121 -10.82 -8.11 -4.26
N ARG A 122 -12.13 -8.08 -4.00
CA ARG A 122 -12.93 -6.86 -3.96
C ARG A 122 -13.82 -6.90 -2.73
N ASP A 123 -13.80 -5.84 -1.93
CA ASP A 123 -14.62 -5.73 -0.73
C ASP A 123 -14.41 -6.98 0.15
N VAL A 124 -13.19 -7.15 0.65
CA VAL A 124 -12.79 -8.31 1.45
C VAL A 124 -12.33 -7.85 2.82
N ARG A 125 -12.89 -8.44 3.87
CA ARG A 125 -12.48 -8.20 5.25
C ARG A 125 -11.86 -9.46 5.84
N VAL A 126 -10.70 -9.30 6.47
CA VAL A 126 -9.94 -10.41 7.08
C VAL A 126 -9.65 -10.10 8.54
N SER A 127 -9.92 -11.04 9.43
CA SER A 127 -9.49 -11.05 10.82
C SER A 127 -8.96 -12.44 11.21
N GLY A 128 -7.93 -12.50 12.04
CA GLY A 128 -7.37 -13.77 12.54
C GLY A 128 -5.85 -13.88 12.42
N ARG A 129 -5.35 -15.11 12.27
CA ARG A 129 -3.92 -15.40 12.14
C ARG A 129 -3.65 -16.05 10.79
N LEU A 130 -2.88 -15.37 9.95
CA LEU A 130 -2.35 -15.93 8.73
C LEU A 130 -0.83 -15.98 8.87
N GLY A 131 -0.21 -17.15 8.75
CA GLY A 131 1.26 -17.23 8.86
C GLY A 131 1.91 -16.58 7.66
N SER A 132 1.81 -17.23 6.50
CA SER A 132 2.23 -16.72 5.20
C SER A 132 1.02 -16.46 4.31
N LEU A 133 0.87 -15.22 3.81
CA LEU A 133 -0.07 -14.85 2.76
C LEU A 133 0.69 -14.55 1.47
N GLU A 134 0.68 -15.50 0.54
CA GLU A 134 1.37 -15.43 -0.75
C GLU A 134 0.43 -14.92 -1.84
N ALA A 135 0.31 -13.60 -1.98
CA ALA A 135 -0.63 -12.92 -2.88
C ALA A 135 0.07 -12.10 -3.98
N TYR A 136 1.24 -12.54 -4.44
CA TYR A 136 1.98 -11.87 -5.52
C TYR A 136 1.17 -11.82 -6.83
N GLU A 137 1.37 -10.76 -7.61
CA GLU A 137 0.68 -10.50 -8.88
C GLU A 137 -0.87 -10.49 -8.77
N SER A 138 -1.42 -10.23 -7.57
CA SER A 138 -2.86 -10.15 -7.33
C SER A 138 -3.43 -8.74 -7.59
N GLN A 139 -4.75 -8.64 -7.62
CA GLN A 139 -5.48 -7.36 -7.74
C GLN A 139 -6.44 -7.18 -6.58
N TRP A 140 -6.22 -6.16 -5.75
CA TRP A 140 -7.02 -5.90 -4.55
C TRP A 140 -7.71 -4.54 -4.66
N ARG A 141 -9.01 -4.53 -4.35
CA ARG A 141 -9.82 -3.33 -4.22
C ARG A 141 -10.63 -3.39 -2.93
N SER A 142 -10.55 -2.36 -2.09
CA SER A 142 -11.33 -2.29 -0.84
C SER A 142 -11.08 -3.50 0.07
N VAL A 143 -9.80 -3.79 0.37
CA VAL A 143 -9.42 -4.94 1.21
C VAL A 143 -8.96 -4.45 2.59
N HIS A 144 -9.53 -5.03 3.65
CA HIS A 144 -9.29 -4.60 5.03
C HIS A 144 -8.88 -5.76 5.93
N PHE A 145 -7.66 -5.71 6.44
CA PHE A 145 -7.17 -6.58 7.51
C PHE A 145 -7.35 -5.88 8.86
N VAL A 146 -8.00 -6.55 9.82
CA VAL A 146 -8.28 -5.99 11.14
C VAL A 146 -7.87 -6.95 12.26
N GLY A 147 -6.99 -6.49 13.15
CA GLY A 147 -6.54 -7.28 14.28
C GLY A 147 -5.73 -8.51 13.89
N CYS A 148 -5.12 -8.52 12.70
CA CYS A 148 -4.46 -9.70 12.16
C CYS A 148 -3.05 -9.90 12.73
N LYS A 149 -2.67 -11.17 12.90
CA LYS A 149 -1.27 -11.57 13.08
C LYS A 149 -0.77 -12.21 11.79
N LEU A 150 0.20 -11.57 11.15
CA LEU A 150 0.73 -11.89 9.84
C LEU A 150 2.25 -12.06 9.96
N SER A 151 2.80 -13.26 9.74
CA SER A 151 4.26 -13.41 9.70
C SER A 151 4.81 -12.87 8.39
N PHE A 152 4.25 -13.29 7.26
CA PHE A 152 4.69 -12.84 5.95
C PHE A 152 3.51 -12.49 5.05
N VAL A 153 3.55 -11.32 4.44
CA VAL A 153 2.55 -10.86 3.46
C VAL A 153 3.28 -10.50 2.17
N ASN A 154 3.16 -11.37 1.16
CA ASN A 154 3.76 -11.15 -0.14
C ASN A 154 2.75 -10.55 -1.11
N LEU A 155 2.92 -9.28 -1.43
CA LEU A 155 2.15 -8.55 -2.44
C LEU A 155 3.06 -8.06 -3.58
N ARG A 156 4.16 -8.77 -3.83
CA ARG A 156 5.09 -8.43 -4.90
C ARG A 156 4.38 -8.34 -6.24
N GLY A 157 4.55 -7.21 -6.92
CA GLY A 157 3.93 -6.95 -8.22
C GLY A 157 2.39 -6.86 -8.20
N ALA A 158 1.75 -6.79 -7.03
CA ALA A 158 0.30 -6.66 -6.93
C ALA A 158 -0.19 -5.25 -7.32
N GLU A 159 -1.46 -5.16 -7.73
CA GLU A 159 -2.16 -3.89 -7.92
C GLU A 159 -3.15 -3.67 -6.78
N LEU A 160 -2.89 -2.66 -5.96
CA LEU A 160 -3.63 -2.37 -4.73
C LEU A 160 -4.35 -1.03 -4.85
N LEU A 161 -5.64 -1.04 -4.55
CA LEU A 161 -6.47 0.15 -4.48
C LEU A 161 -7.34 0.08 -3.22
N ASP A 162 -7.24 1.07 -2.34
CA ASP A 162 -8.05 1.10 -1.11
C ASP A 162 -7.80 -0.12 -0.23
N VAL A 163 -6.58 -0.24 0.28
CA VAL A 163 -6.19 -1.34 1.17
C VAL A 163 -5.86 -0.79 2.55
N ALA A 164 -6.37 -1.43 3.59
CA ALA A 164 -6.10 -1.04 4.96
C ALA A 164 -5.63 -2.23 5.81
N PHE A 165 -4.65 -1.96 6.65
CA PHE A 165 -4.28 -2.78 7.80
C PHE A 165 -4.56 -1.95 9.06
N THR A 166 -5.35 -2.48 9.98
CA THR A 166 -5.74 -1.79 11.22
C THR A 166 -5.50 -2.72 12.41
N ASP A 167 -4.75 -2.25 13.41
CA ASP A 167 -4.45 -3.03 14.62
C ASP A 167 -3.74 -4.36 14.33
N CYS A 168 -2.91 -4.40 13.28
CA CYS A 168 -2.24 -5.62 12.84
C CYS A 168 -0.81 -5.73 13.41
N LEU A 169 -0.32 -6.96 13.52
CA LEU A 169 1.09 -7.29 13.71
C LEU A 169 1.59 -7.99 12.46
N ILE A 170 2.55 -7.38 11.77
CA ILE A 170 3.15 -7.90 10.54
C ILE A 170 4.65 -8.03 10.75
N GLU A 171 5.22 -9.24 10.60
CA GLU A 171 6.68 -9.39 10.67
C GLU A 171 7.31 -8.87 9.37
N GLU A 172 6.83 -9.32 8.21
CA GLU A 172 7.30 -8.84 6.91
C GLU A 172 6.14 -8.54 5.95
N LEU A 173 6.14 -7.32 5.40
CA LEU A 173 5.21 -6.85 4.38
C LEU A 173 6.00 -6.50 3.11
N ASP A 174 5.87 -7.34 2.09
CA ASP A 174 6.53 -7.16 0.80
C ASP A 174 5.56 -6.50 -0.20
N LEU A 175 5.81 -5.22 -0.50
CA LEU A 175 5.16 -4.43 -1.55
C LEU A 175 6.11 -4.19 -2.75
N SER A 176 7.19 -4.97 -2.88
CA SER A 176 8.17 -4.78 -3.94
C SER A 176 7.52 -4.88 -5.33
N SER A 177 7.88 -3.97 -6.24
CA SER A 177 7.28 -3.84 -7.59
C SER A 177 5.74 -3.63 -7.61
N ALA A 178 5.08 -3.43 -6.47
CA ALA A 178 3.63 -3.26 -6.43
C ALA A 178 3.20 -1.88 -6.93
N LYS A 179 1.96 -1.77 -7.43
CA LYS A 179 1.29 -0.50 -7.66
C LYS A 179 0.29 -0.28 -6.53
N ALA A 180 0.65 0.55 -5.56
CA ALA A 180 -0.18 0.77 -4.37
C ALA A 180 -0.79 2.17 -4.36
N ARG A 181 -2.12 2.24 -4.38
CA ARG A 181 -2.87 3.49 -4.33
C ARG A 181 -3.84 3.52 -3.16
N ARG A 182 -3.74 4.55 -2.31
CA ARG A 182 -4.56 4.72 -1.09
C ARG A 182 -4.47 3.48 -0.20
N VAL A 183 -3.26 3.21 0.29
CA VAL A 183 -2.97 2.11 1.22
C VAL A 183 -2.65 2.70 2.58
N ARG A 184 -3.18 2.13 3.67
CA ARG A 184 -2.97 2.67 5.03
C ARG A 184 -2.67 1.57 6.05
N LEU A 185 -1.76 1.88 6.96
CA LEU A 185 -1.37 1.01 8.08
C LEU A 185 -1.65 1.75 9.40
N THR A 186 -2.89 1.71 9.88
CA THR A 186 -3.30 2.38 11.12
C THR A 186 -2.99 1.47 12.31
N ASP A 187 -2.31 2.02 13.33
CA ASP A 187 -2.00 1.33 14.59
C ASP A 187 -1.42 -0.08 14.37
N THR A 188 -0.64 -0.22 13.30
CA THR A 188 -0.10 -1.49 12.81
C THR A 188 1.41 -1.50 13.01
N ARG A 189 1.93 -2.59 13.56
CA ARG A 189 3.38 -2.80 13.65
C ARG A 189 3.84 -3.62 12.45
N VAL A 190 4.87 -3.12 11.76
CA VAL A 190 5.54 -3.83 10.67
C VAL A 190 7.03 -3.91 11.00
N ALA A 191 7.55 -5.12 11.22
CA ALA A 191 8.97 -5.26 11.53
C ALA A 191 9.84 -4.97 10.30
N GLN A 192 9.44 -5.44 9.12
CA GLN A 192 10.09 -5.14 7.85
C GLN A 192 9.07 -4.79 6.78
N LEU A 193 9.22 -3.61 6.18
CA LEU A 193 8.44 -3.16 5.03
C LEU A 193 9.36 -3.08 3.81
N ASP A 194 9.06 -3.81 2.74
CA ASP A 194 9.76 -3.69 1.47
C ASP A 194 8.91 -2.95 0.44
N VAL A 195 9.43 -1.85 -0.11
CA VAL A 195 8.77 -1.06 -1.17
C VAL A 195 9.63 -0.93 -2.43
N ARG A 196 10.69 -1.73 -2.58
CA ARG A 196 11.65 -1.62 -3.70
C ARG A 196 10.95 -1.73 -5.06
N GLY A 197 11.20 -0.77 -5.94
CA GLY A 197 10.63 -0.72 -7.29
C GLY A 197 9.11 -0.52 -7.34
N SER A 198 8.46 -0.21 -6.22
CA SER A 198 7.02 0.02 -6.18
C SER A 198 6.62 1.38 -6.79
N THR A 199 5.37 1.50 -7.23
CA THR A 199 4.75 2.78 -7.57
C THR A 199 3.69 3.10 -6.54
N LEU A 200 3.99 4.07 -5.67
CA LEU A 200 3.13 4.46 -4.56
C LEU A 200 2.38 5.77 -4.88
N SER A 201 1.11 5.81 -4.53
CA SER A 201 0.32 7.04 -4.51
C SER A 201 -0.61 7.02 -3.31
N ASP A 202 -0.42 7.94 -2.38
CA ASP A 202 -1.20 7.97 -1.14
C ASP A 202 -0.96 6.71 -0.27
N LEU A 203 0.29 6.25 -0.14
CA LEU A 203 0.66 5.26 0.89
C LEU A 203 0.79 5.98 2.24
N ASP A 204 -0.12 5.72 3.16
CA ASP A 204 -0.17 6.38 4.47
C ASP A 204 0.45 5.47 5.53
N LEU A 205 1.69 5.76 5.89
CA LEU A 205 2.45 5.04 6.92
C LEU A 205 2.31 5.68 8.30
N ARG A 206 1.60 6.82 8.43
CA ARG A 206 1.46 7.52 9.71
C ARG A 206 0.72 6.63 10.72
N GLY A 207 1.26 6.55 11.94
CA GLY A 207 0.72 5.71 13.00
C GLY A 207 1.21 4.27 12.95
N ALA A 208 1.81 3.82 11.84
CA ALA A 208 2.50 2.53 11.80
C ALA A 208 3.80 2.58 12.61
N ASP A 209 4.09 1.49 13.34
CA ASP A 209 5.42 1.29 13.90
C ASP A 209 6.27 0.49 12.93
N LEU A 210 7.26 1.14 12.31
CA LEU A 210 8.14 0.56 11.30
C LEU A 210 9.54 0.39 11.90
N ALA A 211 10.04 -0.85 11.96
CA ALA A 211 11.40 -1.10 12.44
C ALA A 211 12.43 -1.01 11.30
N VAL A 212 12.15 -1.64 10.15
CA VAL A 212 13.00 -1.63 8.96
C VAL A 212 12.17 -1.29 7.73
N VAL A 213 12.73 -0.46 6.84
CA VAL A 213 12.13 -0.15 5.55
C VAL A 213 13.17 -0.36 4.44
N ASP A 214 12.92 -1.34 3.59
CA ASP A 214 13.71 -1.60 2.39
C ASP A 214 13.15 -0.81 1.20
N GLY A 215 14.05 -0.23 0.39
CA GLY A 215 13.65 0.65 -0.71
C GLY A 215 13.32 2.08 -0.26
N LEU A 216 14.08 2.65 0.69
CA LEU A 216 13.90 4.02 1.18
C LEU A 216 13.82 5.08 0.06
N LEU A 217 14.56 4.88 -1.04
CA LEU A 217 14.55 5.78 -2.20
C LEU A 217 13.28 5.65 -3.06
N ASP A 218 12.53 4.55 -2.90
CA ASP A 218 11.27 4.26 -3.60
C ASP A 218 10.02 4.69 -2.82
N LEU A 219 10.18 5.29 -1.63
CA LEU A 219 9.07 5.81 -0.81
C LEU A 219 8.32 7.02 -1.42
N ARG A 220 8.64 7.43 -2.64
CA ARG A 220 7.95 8.53 -3.31
C ARG A 220 6.45 8.22 -3.42
N GLY A 221 5.62 9.06 -2.81
CA GLY A 221 4.16 8.89 -2.74
C GLY A 221 3.66 8.33 -1.41
N ALA A 222 4.59 7.97 -0.51
CA ALA A 222 4.30 7.65 0.88
C ALA A 222 4.23 8.92 1.76
N THR A 223 3.51 8.80 2.87
CA THR A 223 3.37 9.83 3.90
C THR A 223 3.77 9.25 5.24
N VAL A 224 4.71 9.92 5.91
CA VAL A 224 5.20 9.58 7.26
C VAL A 224 4.97 10.76 8.21
N SER A 225 4.97 10.51 9.51
CA SER A 225 4.93 11.55 10.54
C SER A 225 6.31 12.20 10.73
N PRO A 226 6.41 13.38 11.38
CA PRO A 226 7.70 13.98 11.72
C PRO A 226 8.60 13.05 12.56
N ASP A 227 8.02 12.33 13.53
CA ASP A 227 8.74 11.36 14.35
C ASP A 227 9.31 10.19 13.52
N GLN A 228 8.50 9.63 12.63
CA GLN A 228 8.95 8.58 11.72
C GLN A 228 10.06 9.08 10.80
N LEU A 229 9.94 10.31 10.28
CA LEU A 229 11.00 10.92 9.48
C LEU A 229 12.31 11.04 10.25
N SER A 230 12.27 11.48 11.51
CA SER A 230 13.46 11.55 12.38
C SER A 230 14.10 10.18 12.59
N ARG A 231 13.30 9.12 12.78
CA ARG A 231 13.79 7.74 12.91
C ARG A 231 14.40 7.20 11.63
N LEU A 232 13.82 7.55 10.47
CA LEU A 232 14.30 7.12 9.16
C LEU A 232 15.49 7.94 8.65
N ALA A 233 15.72 9.14 9.19
CA ALA A 233 16.72 10.09 8.70
C ALA A 233 18.15 9.50 8.58
N PRO A 234 18.67 8.72 9.54
CA PRO A 234 19.99 8.10 9.41
C PRO A 234 20.07 7.12 8.23
N ALA A 235 19.05 6.29 8.05
CA ALA A 235 18.99 5.31 6.97
C ALA A 235 18.78 6.00 5.60
N LEU A 236 18.02 7.09 5.56
CA LEU A 236 17.88 7.94 4.37
C LEU A 236 19.21 8.63 4.00
N ALA A 237 19.95 9.13 4.98
CA ALA A 237 21.26 9.72 4.75
C ALA A 237 22.22 8.69 4.17
N ASP A 238 22.29 7.50 4.76
CA ASP A 238 23.12 6.38 4.26
C ASP A 238 22.73 5.98 2.83
N ALA A 239 21.42 5.80 2.56
CA ALA A 239 20.91 5.48 1.22
C ALA A 239 21.22 6.56 0.16
N LEU A 240 21.40 7.81 0.59
CA LEU A 240 21.81 8.93 -0.27
C LEU A 240 23.32 9.14 -0.33
N GLY A 241 24.12 8.31 0.37
CA GLY A 241 25.58 8.45 0.47
C GLY A 241 26.02 9.65 1.31
N ILE A 242 25.13 10.20 2.15
CA ILE A 242 25.42 11.31 3.04
C ILE A 242 26.04 10.77 4.33
N ARG A 243 27.26 11.21 4.64
CA ARG A 243 27.91 10.91 5.91
C ARG A 243 27.40 11.84 7.00
N VAL A 244 26.94 11.26 8.11
CA VAL A 244 26.54 11.99 9.32
C VAL A 244 27.62 11.80 10.38
N GLU A 245 28.30 12.88 10.73
CA GLU A 245 29.30 12.91 11.81
C GLU A 245 28.68 13.46 13.09
N ARG A 246 29.20 13.06 14.26
CA ARG A 246 28.71 13.47 15.58
C ARG A 246 29.47 14.66 16.13
#